data_AF-A0A087A1A9-F1
#
_entry.id   AF-A0A087A1A9-F1
#
_cell.length_a   1.000
_cell.length_b   1.000
_cell.length_c   1.000
_cell.angle_alpha   90.00
_cell.angle_beta   90.00
_cell.angle_gamma   90.00
#
_symmetry.space_group_name_H-M   'P 1'
#
loop_
_entity.id
_entity.type
_entity.pdbx_description
1 polymer ?
#
loop_
_entity_poly.entity_id
_entity_poly.type
_entity_poly.pdbx_seq_one_letter_code
_entity_poly.pdbx_strand_id
1 'polypeptide(L)' 'MDVRIMRIERGVFAVLHDGAGAGTVRKQRFGLKRMWLADGANGAQGVFPSKKVAAQWLVQRA' A
#
# COMPACT_ATOMS: atom_id res chain seq x y z
N MET A 1 -0.03 11.86 12.31
CA MET A 1 -0.20 10.60 11.56
C MET A 1 1.17 10.12 11.15
N ASP A 2 1.74 9.16 11.90
CA ASP A 2 3.01 8.51 11.57
C ASP A 2 2.69 7.38 10.58
N VAL A 3 2.98 7.61 9.29
CA VAL A 3 2.83 6.58 8.25
C VAL A 3 4.21 6.14 7.83
N ARG A 4 4.55 4.88 8.10
CA ARG A 4 5.84 4.30 7.65
C ARG A 4 5.58 3.35 6.50
N ILE A 5 6.40 3.51 5.45
CA ILE A 5 6.40 2.64 4.29
C ILE A 5 7.74 1.91 4.26
N MET A 6 7.72 0.63 4.59
CA MET A 6 8.92 -0.21 4.62
C MET A 6 8.93 -1.16 3.43
N ARG A 7 10.04 -1.24 2.70
CA ARG A 7 10.17 -2.21 1.63
C ARG A 7 10.42 -3.59 2.23
N ILE A 8 9.55 -4.55 1.93
CA ILE A 8 9.68 -5.94 2.39
C ILE A 8 10.17 -6.86 1.28
N GLU A 9 9.85 -6.56 0.03
CA GLU A 9 10.34 -7.30 -1.15
C GLU A 9 10.58 -6.36 -2.35
N ARG A 10 10.98 -6.92 -3.49
CA ARG A 10 11.14 -6.13 -4.72
C ARG A 10 9.78 -5.64 -5.22
N GLY A 11 9.50 -4.37 -4.97
CA GLY A 11 8.27 -3.72 -5.40
C GLY A 11 7.10 -3.91 -4.43
N VAL A 12 7.32 -4.56 -3.27
CA VAL A 12 6.31 -4.73 -2.22
C VAL A 12 6.74 -3.95 -0.98
N PHE A 13 5.79 -3.21 -0.40
CA PHE A 13 6.02 -2.31 0.73
C PHE A 13 4.96 -2.55 1.80
N ALA A 14 5.37 -2.81 3.04
CA ALA A 14 4.47 -2.77 4.19
C ALA A 14 4.13 -1.31 4.54
N VAL A 15 2.88 -1.06 4.91
CA VAL A 15 2.41 0.23 5.43
C VAL A 15 2.06 0.04 6.89
N LEU A 16 2.67 0.87 7.73
CA LEU A 16 2.41 0.92 9.16
C LEU A 16 1.75 2.25 9.50
N HIS A 17 0.76 2.21 10.38
CA HIS A 17 0.08 3.36 10.94
C HIS A 17 0.02 3.21 12.46
N ASP A 18 0.55 4.20 13.18
CA ASP A 18 0.53 4.24 14.66
C ASP A 18 1.03 2.93 15.32
N GLY A 19 2.07 2.31 14.75
CA GLY A 19 2.66 1.06 15.24
C GLY A 19 1.94 -0.22 14.81
N ALA A 20 0.78 -0.13 14.17
CA ALA A 20 0.03 -1.26 13.61
C ALA A 20 0.23 -1.40 12.10
N GLY A 21 0.16 -2.63 11.58
CA GLY A 21 0.21 -2.89 10.15
C GLY A 21 -1.11 -2.51 9.47
N ALA A 22 -1.09 -1.48 8.62
CA ALA A 22 -2.26 -1.08 7.82
C ALA A 22 -2.47 -1.99 6.60
N GLY A 23 -1.39 -2.60 6.08
CA GLY A 23 -1.44 -3.49 4.92
C GLY A 23 -0.15 -3.47 4.11
N THR A 24 -0.24 -3.87 2.85
CA THR A 24 0.88 -3.84 1.90
C THR A 24 0.52 -3.10 0.63
N VAL A 25 1.53 -2.53 -0.01
CA VAL A 25 1.44 -1.92 -1.33
C VAL A 25 2.41 -2.62 -2.27
N ARG A 26 1.91 -3.18 -3.36
CA ARG A 26 2.76 -3.82 -4.37
C ARG A 26 2.67 -3.12 -5.71
N LYS A 27 3.83 -2.95 -6.36
CA LYS A 27 3.95 -2.43 -7.71
C LYS A 27 3.59 -3.53 -8.70
N GLN A 28 2.54 -3.31 -9.48
CA GLN A 28 2.10 -4.27 -10.49
C GLN A 28 1.89 -3.58 -11.84
N ARG A 29 2.14 -4.33 -12.92
CA ARG A 29 1.90 -3.87 -14.28
C ARG A 29 0.52 -4.34 -14.73
N PHE A 30 -0.30 -3.40 -15.17
CA PHE A 30 -1.60 -3.65 -15.80
C PHE A 30 -1.51 -3.18 -17.24
N GLY A 31 -1.32 -4.13 -18.17
CA GLY A 31 -0.97 -3.84 -19.56
C GLY A 31 0.33 -3.04 -19.65
N LEU A 32 0.25 -1.83 -20.22
CA LEU A 32 1.40 -0.93 -20.36
C LEU A 32 1.63 -0.05 -19.12
N LYS A 33 0.65 0.09 -18.22
CA LYS A 33 0.71 1.00 -17.07
C LYS A 33 1.25 0.32 -15.82
N ARG A 34 2.07 1.04 -15.05
CA ARG A 34 2.55 0.63 -13.72
C ARG A 34 1.62 1.23 -12.68
N MET A 35 0.99 0.38 -11.88
CA MET A 35 0.07 0.76 -10.82
C MET A 35 0.56 0.21 -9.48
N TRP A 36 -0.11 0.65 -8.42
CA TRP A 36 0.14 0.24 -7.05
C TRP A 36 -1.11 -0.41 -6.50
N LEU A 37 -1.04 -1.70 -6.23
CA LEU A 37 -2.08 -2.42 -5.52
C LEU A 37 -1.89 -2.22 -4.03
N ALA A 38 -2.95 -1.84 -3.34
CA ALA A 38 -3.03 -1.81 -1.90
C ALA A 38 -3.83 -3.02 -1.44
N ASP A 39 -3.27 -3.78 -0.51
CA ASP A 39 -3.91 -4.91 0.15
C ASP A 39 -3.93 -4.61 1.66
N GLY A 40 -5.10 -4.26 2.20
CA GLY A 40 -5.29 -3.88 3.59
C GLY A 40 -5.39 -5.08 4.52
N ALA A 41 -4.96 -4.88 5.78
CA ALA A 41 -5.04 -5.92 6.80
C ALA A 41 -6.50 -6.34 7.11
N ASN A 42 -7.47 -5.47 6.83
CA ASN A 42 -8.91 -5.70 6.94
C ASN A 42 -9.54 -6.36 5.70
N GLY A 43 -8.74 -6.80 4.72
CA GLY A 43 -9.22 -7.37 3.46
C GLY A 43 -9.61 -6.35 2.39
N ALA A 44 -9.50 -5.04 2.65
CA ALA A 44 -9.76 -4.02 1.65
C ALA A 44 -8.69 -4.03 0.56
N GLN A 45 -9.09 -3.97 -0.72
CA GLN A 45 -8.16 -3.93 -1.85
C GLN A 45 -8.42 -2.71 -2.73
N GLY A 46 -7.37 -2.15 -3.33
CA GLY A 46 -7.48 -1.01 -4.22
C GLY A 46 -6.31 -0.86 -5.19
N VAL A 47 -6.53 -0.16 -6.30
CA VAL A 47 -5.51 0.09 -7.34
C VAL A 47 -5.30 1.59 -7.50
N PHE A 48 -4.04 2.03 -7.41
CA PHE A 48 -3.69 3.44 -7.36
C PHE A 48 -2.57 3.79 -8.34
N PRO A 49 -2.53 5.03 -8.84
CA PRO A 49 -1.47 5.48 -9.73
C PRO A 49 -0.14 5.72 -9.00
N SER A 50 -0.15 5.87 -7.67
CA SER A 50 1.05 6.12 -6.88
C SER A 50 1.10 5.34 -5.56
N LYS A 51 2.31 4.98 -5.14
CA LYS A 51 2.58 4.32 -3.86
C LYS A 51 2.08 5.13 -2.67
N LYS A 52 2.24 6.46 -2.72
CA LYS A 52 1.86 7.37 -1.63
C LYS A 52 0.35 7.38 -1.42
N VAL A 53 -0.42 7.51 -2.51
CA VAL A 53 -1.88 7.51 -2.45
C VAL A 53 -2.41 6.17 -1.93
N ALA A 54 -1.84 5.06 -2.41
CA ALA A 54 -2.19 3.72 -1.92
C ALA A 54 -1.93 3.55 -0.42
N ALA A 55 -0.77 4.00 0.07
CA ALA A 55 -0.43 3.92 1.49
C ALA A 55 -1.35 4.81 2.36
N GLN A 56 -1.66 6.04 1.91
CA GLN A 56 -2.60 6.91 2.61
C GLN A 56 -4.01 6.32 2.64
N TRP A 57 -4.45 5.72 1.54
CA TRP A 57 -5.76 5.05 1.47
C TRP A 57 -5.87 3.86 2.43
N LEU A 58 -4.78 3.09 2.59
CA LEU A 58 -4.68 2.01 3.58
C LEU A 58 -4.79 2.54 5.00
N VAL A 59 -4.04 3.59 5.31
CA VAL A 59 -4.07 4.24 6.63
C VAL A 59 -5.46 4.74 7.00
N GLN A 60 -6.23 5.26 6.02
CA GLN A 60 -7.60 5.72 6.25
C GLN A 60 -8.61 4.58 6.53
N ARG A 61 -8.22 3.33 6.29
CA ARG A 61 -9.08 2.14 6.40
C ARG A 61 -8.61 1.13 7.44
N ALA A 62 -7.39 1.31 7.96
CA ALA A 62 -6.79 0.47 8.99
C ALA A 62 -7.35 0.78 10.37
#